data_AF-A0A7V5FRS8-F1
#
_entry.id   AF-A0A7V5FRS8-F1
#
_cell.length_a   1.000
_cell.length_b   1.000
_cell.length_c   1.000
_cell.angle_alpha   90.00
_cell.angle_beta   90.00
_cell.angle_gamma   90.00
#
_symmetry.space_group_name_H-M   'P 1'
#
loop_
_entity.id
_entity.type
_entity.pdbx_description
1 polymer ?
#
loop_
_entity_poly.entity_id
_entity_poly.type
_entity_poly.pdbx_seq_one_letter_code
_entity_poly.pdbx_strand_id
1 'polypeptide(L)' 'MGMPSGPPSQNPRVMLSCKNGTIQIGDNVGLNAQTIVQSTNDCPVEIGADCVIGQRCFIIGGGSYHLDRRDIPIREQG' A
#
# COMPACT_ATOMS: atom_id res chain seq x y z
N MET A 1 41.99 10.98 -4.59
CA MET A 1 41.04 9.85 -4.61
C MET A 1 39.81 10.30 -3.82
N GLY A 2 38.75 10.75 -4.51
CA GLY A 2 37.56 11.27 -3.84
C GLY A 2 36.72 10.14 -3.27
N MET A 3 36.25 10.28 -2.02
CA MET A 3 35.35 9.30 -1.42
C MET A 3 34.07 9.12 -2.26
N PRO A 4 33.49 7.91 -2.33
CA PRO A 4 32.25 7.70 -3.05
C PRO A 4 31.16 8.60 -2.45
N SER A 5 30.36 9.19 -3.34
CA SER A 5 29.17 9.97 -3.00
C SER A 5 28.32 9.20 -1.97
N GLY A 6 27.80 9.93 -0.99
CA GLY A 6 26.97 9.37 0.09
C GLY A 6 25.83 8.49 -0.43
N PRO A 7 25.18 7.72 0.46
CA PRO A 7 24.11 6.80 0.08
C PRO A 7 23.09 7.52 -0.79
N PRO A 8 22.54 6.87 -1.84
CA PRO A 8 21.60 7.49 -2.76
C PRO A 8 20.49 8.16 -1.96
N SER A 9 20.23 9.44 -2.23
CA SER A 9 19.15 10.17 -1.59
C SER A 9 17.86 9.35 -1.74
N GLN A 10 17.27 8.92 -0.62
CA GLN A 10 16.00 8.21 -0.65
C GLN A 10 14.94 9.22 -1.07
N ASN A 11 14.65 9.28 -2.36
CA ASN A 11 13.60 10.13 -2.89
C ASN A 11 12.26 9.63 -2.36
N PRO A 12 11.47 10.43 -1.61
CA PRO A 12 10.21 10.00 -1.03
C PRO A 12 9.19 9.74 -2.13
N ARG A 13 9.06 8.46 -2.54
CA ARG A 13 8.11 8.03 -3.56
C ARG A 13 6.91 7.35 -2.94
N VAL A 14 5.73 7.64 -3.49
CA VAL A 14 4.54 6.81 -3.35
C VAL A 14 4.52 5.85 -4.53
N MET A 15 4.17 4.59 -4.29
CA MET A 15 4.00 3.58 -5.34
C MET A 15 2.57 3.08 -5.35
N LEU A 16 1.93 3.15 -6.52
CA LEU A 16 0.66 2.49 -6.81
C LEU A 16 0.96 1.30 -7.73
N SER A 17 0.66 0.08 -7.28
CA SER A 17 0.91 -1.15 -8.04
C SER A 17 -0.40 -1.89 -8.28
N CYS A 18 -0.89 -1.85 -9.51
CA CYS A 18 -2.13 -2.51 -9.90
C CYS A 18 -1.80 -3.68 -10.83
N LYS A 19 -1.95 -4.91 -10.35
CA LYS A 19 -1.68 -6.13 -11.12
C LYS A 19 -2.95 -6.98 -11.20
N ASN A 20 -3.76 -6.71 -12.21
CA ASN A 20 -5.05 -7.38 -12.41
C ASN A 20 -5.97 -7.18 -11.20
N GLY A 21 -6.09 -5.94 -10.75
CA GLY A 21 -6.93 -5.51 -9.62
C GLY A 21 -7.45 -4.10 -9.87
N THR A 22 -7.82 -3.37 -8.83
CA THR A 22 -8.27 -1.97 -8.95
C THR A 22 -7.83 -1.15 -7.75
N ILE A 23 -7.31 0.06 -7.97
CA ILE A 23 -7.00 1.03 -6.93
C ILE A 23 -7.85 2.27 -7.19
N GLN A 24 -8.63 2.68 -6.20
CA GLN A 24 -9.44 3.90 -6.21
C GLN A 24 -8.97 4.81 -5.09
N ILE A 25 -8.72 6.07 -5.42
CA ILE A 25 -8.28 7.11 -4.48
C ILE A 25 -9.29 8.25 -4.60
N GLY A 26 -9.93 8.60 -3.48
CA GLY A 26 -10.90 9.68 -3.40
C GLY A 26 -10.26 11.06 -3.47
N ASP A 27 -11.12 12.08 -3.46
CA ASP A 27 -10.69 13.47 -3.47
C ASP A 27 -9.94 13.85 -2.19
N ASN A 28 -9.00 14.80 -2.31
CA ASN A 28 -8.28 15.37 -1.17
C ASN A 28 -7.51 14.33 -0.30
N VAL A 29 -6.91 13.31 -0.94
CA VAL A 29 -6.11 12.29 -0.25
C VAL A 29 -4.62 12.64 -0.25
N GLY A 30 -4.01 12.60 0.93
CA GLY A 30 -2.55 12.69 1.11
C GLY A 30 -1.90 11.32 1.26
N LEU A 31 -1.06 10.91 0.31
CA LEU A 31 -0.21 9.72 0.43
C LEU A 31 1.23 10.15 0.71
N ASN A 32 1.76 9.79 1.88
CA ASN A 32 3.09 10.24 2.30
C ASN A 32 4.22 9.30 1.83
N ALA A 33 5.44 9.80 1.97
CA ALA A 33 6.68 9.17 1.53
C ALA A 33 6.76 7.67 1.79
N GLN A 34 7.23 6.91 0.79
CA GLN A 34 7.51 5.47 0.89
C GLN A 34 6.27 4.61 1.14
N THR A 35 5.07 5.14 0.85
CA THR A 35 3.83 4.38 0.88
C THR A 35 3.69 3.54 -0.39
N ILE A 36 3.28 2.29 -0.22
CA ILE A 36 2.93 1.38 -1.30
C ILE A 36 1.45 1.04 -1.18
N VAL A 37 0.70 1.27 -2.26
CA VAL A 37 -0.68 0.80 -2.41
C VAL A 37 -0.69 -0.24 -3.51
N GLN A 38 -1.09 -1.47 -3.19
CA GLN A 38 -1.05 -2.59 -4.11
C GLN A 38 -2.42 -3.27 -4.21
N SER A 39 -2.87 -3.52 -5.44
CA SER A 39 -4.05 -4.33 -5.72
C SER A 39 -3.67 -5.45 -6.67
N THR A 40 -4.04 -6.69 -6.33
CA THR A 40 -3.75 -7.90 -7.10
C THR A 40 -4.95 -8.83 -7.12
N ASN A 41 -5.06 -9.71 -8.12
CA ASN A 41 -6.01 -10.83 -8.15
C ASN A 41 -7.47 -10.40 -7.91
N ASP A 42 -7.91 -9.36 -8.60
CA ASP A 42 -9.25 -8.79 -8.53
C ASP A 42 -9.68 -8.35 -7.11
N CYS A 43 -8.71 -8.13 -6.21
CA CYS A 43 -8.94 -7.61 -4.87
C CYS A 43 -8.77 -6.08 -4.85
N PRO A 44 -9.87 -5.30 -4.86
CA PRO A 44 -9.78 -3.85 -4.95
C PRO A 44 -9.18 -3.22 -3.69
N VAL A 45 -8.52 -2.07 -3.86
CA VAL A 45 -8.17 -1.14 -2.78
C VAL A 45 -8.91 0.17 -3.01
N GLU A 46 -9.63 0.62 -1.99
CA GLU A 46 -10.32 1.90 -1.99
C GLU A 46 -9.83 2.75 -0.82
N ILE A 47 -9.34 3.95 -1.12
CA ILE A 47 -9.04 4.99 -0.14
C ILE A 47 -10.07 6.09 -0.33
N GLY A 48 -10.93 6.30 0.68
CA GLY A 48 -11.98 7.32 0.64
C GLY A 48 -11.43 8.76 0.62
N ALA A 49 -12.32 9.72 0.37
CA ALA A 49 -11.98 11.14 0.36
C ALA A 49 -11.49 11.64 1.73
N ASP A 50 -10.80 12.79 1.74
CA ASP A 50 -10.35 13.49 2.95
C ASP A 50 -9.47 12.65 3.90
N CYS A 51 -8.65 11.76 3.33
CA CYS A 51 -7.78 10.85 4.08
C CYS A 51 -6.30 11.24 4.01
N VAL A 52 -5.53 10.92 5.06
CA VAL A 52 -4.06 11.00 5.05
C VAL A 52 -3.47 9.65 5.44
N ILE A 53 -2.67 9.08 4.53
CA ILE A 53 -1.88 7.88 4.79
C ILE A 53 -0.47 8.29 5.19
N GLY A 54 -0.02 7.82 6.35
CA GLY A 54 1.31 8.09 6.90
C GLY A 54 2.45 7.58 6.03
N GLN A 55 3.69 7.99 6.35
CA GLN A 55 4.87 7.51 5.64
C GLN A 55 5.11 6.01 5.88
N ARG A 56 5.71 5.32 4.91
CA ARG A 56 6.13 3.90 4.99
C ARG A 56 4.97 2.94 5.26
N CYS A 57 3.76 3.27 4.81
CA CYS A 57 2.62 2.37 4.87
C CYS A 57 2.61 1.37 3.71
N PHE A 58 2.09 0.18 3.96
CA PHE A 58 1.79 -0.81 2.92
C PHE A 58 0.31 -1.15 2.98
N ILE A 59 -0.44 -0.74 1.96
CA ILE A 59 -1.87 -0.99 1.80
C ILE A 59 -2.01 -2.00 0.67
N ILE A 60 -2.63 -3.15 0.94
CA ILE A 60 -2.75 -4.22 -0.05
C ILE A 60 -4.14 -4.85 -0.09
N GLY A 61 -4.71 -4.93 -1.28
CA GLY A 61 -5.80 -5.84 -1.64
C GLY A 61 -5.18 -7.06 -2.31
N GLY A 62 -4.90 -8.11 -1.53
CA GLY A 62 -4.06 -9.23 -1.97
C GLY A 62 -4.64 -10.63 -1.78
N GLY A 63 -5.81 -10.74 -1.16
CA GLY A 63 -6.49 -12.01 -0.94
C GLY A 63 -7.87 -11.82 -0.34
N SER A 64 -8.74 -12.82 -0.54
CA SER A 64 -10.06 -12.88 0.07
C SER A 64 -9.94 -13.51 1.46
N TYR A 65 -9.61 -12.70 2.45
CA TYR A 65 -9.56 -13.17 3.83
C TYR A 65 -10.93 -13.02 4.51
N HIS A 66 -11.39 -14.10 5.11
CA HIS A 66 -12.48 -14.06 6.07
C HIS A 66 -11.97 -13.44 7.38
N LEU A 67 -12.82 -12.64 8.02
CA LEU A 67 -12.50 -11.86 9.23
C LEU A 67 -13.43 -12.19 10.40
N ASP A 68 -14.29 -13.20 10.25
CA ASP A 68 -15.31 -13.61 11.22
C ASP A 68 -14.72 -14.45 12.36
N ARG A 69 -13.59 -15.15 12.14
CA ARG A 69 -12.96 -16.02 13.14
C ARG A 69 -11.71 -15.38 13.75
N ARG A 70 -11.86 -14.76 14.93
CA ARG A 70 -10.73 -14.11 15.63
C ARG A 70 -9.72 -15.08 16.25
N ASP A 71 -10.06 -16.35 16.32
CA ASP A 71 -9.23 -17.43 16.87
C ASP A 71 -8.32 -18.11 15.85
N ILE A 72 -8.53 -17.84 14.56
CA ILE A 72 -7.72 -18.39 13.46
C ILE A 72 -6.84 -17.26 12.90
N PRO A 73 -5.54 -17.47 12.63
CA PRO A 73 -4.72 -16.46 11.96
C PRO A 73 -5.31 -16.06 10.60
N ILE A 74 -5.29 -14.76 10.26
CA ILE A 74 -5.88 -14.24 9.01
C ILE A 74 -5.36 -14.98 7.76
N ARG A 75 -4.08 -15.40 7.74
CA ARG A 75 -3.48 -16.16 6.62
C ARG A 75 -4.07 -17.56 6.40
N GLU A 76 -4.88 -18.05 7.35
CA GLU A 76 -5.53 -19.38 7.31
C GLU A 76 -7.04 -19.25 7.10
N GLN A 77 -7.57 -18.04 6.92
CA GLN A 77 -9.00 -17.75 6.81
C GLN A 77 -9.46 -17.48 5.37
N GLY A 78 -8.96 -18.22 4.36
CA GLY A 78 -9.33 -18.02 2.95
C GLY A 78 -8.15 -18.18 2.00
#